data_AF-A0A2N1KXC6-F1
#
_entry.id   AF-A0A2N1KXC6-F1
#
_cell.length_a   1.000
_cell.length_b   1.000
_cell.length_c   1.000
_cell.angle_alpha   90.00
_cell.angle_beta   90.00
_cell.angle_gamma   90.00
#
_symmetry.space_group_name_H-M   'P 1'
#
loop_
_entity.id
_entity.type
_entity.pdbx_description
1 polymer ?
#
loop_
_entity_poly.entity_id
_entity_poly.type
_entity_poly.pdbx_seq_one_letter_code
_entity_poly.pdbx_strand_id
1 'polypeptide(L)'
;NRLWCRLAIPLLWENPFSIDTENYNFIEIYLHSLNDDFKINKYKTINKSSHSNILFNYPRFLKYLNTDEFIFSVNNWSELVTSTTNSEDIVTNLKKLTDICVSLFKIFIENEVNLHTLEIEISSNYFYQTCFGIILDELILKNTNLIHNIRNLNLYNVNNYEYIAND
;
A
#
# COMPACT_ATOMS: atom_id res chain seq x y z
N ASN A 1 -19.58 15.70 -15.12
CA ASN A 1 -19.54 15.19 -16.52
C ASN A 1 -18.87 13.81 -16.52
N ARG A 2 -19.62 12.74 -16.83
CA ARG A 2 -19.21 11.33 -16.63
C ARG A 2 -18.03 10.89 -17.50
N LEU A 3 -17.83 11.54 -18.65
CA LEU A 3 -16.76 11.20 -19.58
C LEU A 3 -15.38 11.57 -19.01
N TRP A 4 -15.25 12.79 -18.48
CA TRP A 4 -14.00 13.26 -17.88
C TRP A 4 -13.57 12.39 -16.70
N CYS A 5 -14.51 11.94 -15.84
CA CYS A 5 -14.18 11.04 -14.75
C CYS A 5 -13.62 9.69 -15.25
N ARG A 6 -14.18 9.14 -16.34
CA ARG A 6 -13.68 7.87 -16.91
C ARG A 6 -12.26 7.96 -17.46
N LEU A 7 -11.82 9.15 -17.87
CA LEU A 7 -10.47 9.39 -18.38
C LEU A 7 -9.50 9.75 -17.25
N ALA A 8 -9.93 10.59 -16.31
CA ALA A 8 -9.08 11.07 -15.23
C ALA A 8 -8.81 10.00 -14.17
N ILE A 9 -9.80 9.16 -13.83
CA ILE A 9 -9.65 8.17 -12.75
C ILE A 9 -8.53 7.16 -13.03
N PRO A 10 -8.41 6.53 -14.21
CA PRO A 10 -7.28 5.65 -14.48
C PRO A 10 -5.93 6.34 -14.24
N LEU A 11 -5.76 7.56 -14.75
CA LEU A 11 -4.51 8.33 -14.64
C LEU A 11 -4.16 8.69 -13.19
N LEU A 12 -5.14 9.15 -12.41
CA LEU A 12 -4.94 9.51 -11.00
C LEU A 12 -4.57 8.30 -10.13
N TRP A 13 -4.97 7.09 -10.56
CA TRP A 13 -4.76 5.85 -9.82
C TRP A 13 -3.62 5.01 -10.39
N GLU A 14 -2.85 5.51 -11.36
CA GLU A 14 -1.64 4.84 -11.86
C GLU A 14 -0.54 4.77 -10.80
N ASN A 15 -0.42 5.81 -9.98
CA ASN A 15 0.58 5.91 -8.93
C ASN A 15 0.06 6.69 -7.70
N PRO A 16 -0.84 6.10 -6.89
CA PRO A 16 -1.45 6.82 -5.77
C PRO A 16 -0.52 6.93 -4.54
N PHE A 17 0.52 6.10 -4.44
CA PHE A 17 1.40 6.05 -3.26
C PHE A 17 2.52 7.09 -3.28
N SER A 18 2.93 7.59 -4.46
CA SER A 18 3.94 8.65 -4.55
C SER A 18 3.40 10.07 -4.33
N ILE A 19 2.08 10.21 -4.11
CA ILE A 19 1.45 11.52 -3.94
C ILE A 19 1.36 11.82 -2.45
N ASP A 20 2.32 12.59 -1.93
CA ASP A 20 2.28 13.11 -0.56
C ASP A 20 1.23 14.23 -0.45
N THR A 21 -0.03 13.84 -0.29
CA THR A 21 -1.16 14.76 -0.14
C THR A 21 -1.62 14.91 1.30
N GLU A 22 -0.94 14.25 2.25
CA GLU A 22 -1.40 14.03 3.64
C GLU A 22 -2.78 13.34 3.76
N ASN A 23 -3.42 13.05 2.62
CA ASN A 23 -4.76 12.51 2.50
C ASN A 23 -4.70 11.09 1.94
N TYR A 24 -4.63 10.13 2.85
CA TYR A 24 -4.51 8.72 2.53
C TYR A 24 -5.87 8.00 2.32
N ASN A 25 -6.95 8.75 2.05
CA ASN A 25 -8.29 8.17 1.84
C ASN A 25 -8.34 7.15 0.69
N PHE A 26 -7.39 7.20 -0.24
CA PHE A 26 -7.27 6.20 -1.29
C PHE A 26 -7.01 4.78 -0.75
N ILE A 27 -6.37 4.64 0.42
CA ILE A 27 -6.17 3.37 1.10
C ILE A 27 -7.50 2.81 1.59
N GLU A 28 -8.39 3.66 2.11
CA GLU A 28 -9.74 3.24 2.50
C GLU A 28 -10.54 2.72 1.30
N ILE A 29 -10.39 3.38 0.14
CA ILE A 29 -11.03 2.94 -1.11
C ILE A 29 -10.53 1.55 -1.52
N TYR A 30 -9.22 1.29 -1.42
CA TYR A 30 -8.69 -0.05 -1.67
C TYR A 30 -9.25 -1.05 -0.67
N LEU A 31 -9.18 -0.78 0.63
CA LEU A 31 -9.66 -1.69 1.67
C LEU A 31 -11.18 -1.93 1.59
N HIS A 32 -11.96 -0.96 1.10
CA HIS A 32 -13.40 -1.12 0.91
C HIS A 32 -13.74 -2.18 -0.16
N SER A 33 -12.81 -2.49 -1.08
CA SER A 33 -12.95 -3.56 -2.08
C SER A 33 -12.83 -4.97 -1.50
N LEU A 34 -12.43 -5.12 -0.24
CA LEU A 34 -12.42 -6.41 0.45
C LEU A 34 -13.85 -6.88 0.78
N ASN A 35 -14.13 -8.16 0.51
CA ASN A 35 -15.38 -8.82 0.90
C ASN A 35 -15.67 -8.69 2.41
N ASP A 36 -16.95 -8.72 2.77
CA ASP A 36 -17.45 -8.46 4.13
C ASP A 36 -16.85 -9.37 5.22
N ASP A 37 -16.36 -10.57 4.88
CA ASP A 37 -15.73 -11.49 5.83
C ASP A 37 -14.44 -10.92 6.48
N PHE A 38 -13.69 -10.06 5.75
CA PHE A 38 -12.55 -9.33 6.32
C PHE A 38 -12.98 -8.06 7.08
N LYS A 39 -14.10 -7.44 6.68
CA LYS A 39 -14.66 -6.23 7.34
C LYS A 39 -15.14 -6.50 8.76
N ILE A 40 -15.62 -7.71 9.04
CA ILE A 40 -16.36 -8.01 10.28
C ILE A 40 -15.45 -8.25 11.50
N ASN A 41 -14.18 -8.62 11.34
CA ASN A 41 -13.39 -9.12 12.49
C ASN A 41 -12.15 -8.31 12.91
N LYS A 42 -11.74 -7.25 12.19
CA LYS A 42 -10.51 -6.52 12.60
C LYS A 42 -10.61 -4.99 12.65
N TYR A 43 -11.49 -4.37 11.87
CA TYR A 43 -11.60 -2.90 11.77
C TYR A 43 -13.05 -2.40 11.85
N LYS A 44 -13.85 -3.02 12.73
CA LYS A 44 -15.30 -2.82 12.89
C LYS A 44 -15.73 -1.38 13.20
N THR A 45 -14.80 -0.48 13.51
CA THR A 45 -15.12 0.90 13.94
C THR A 45 -15.19 1.91 12.78
N ILE A 46 -14.70 1.56 11.58
CA ILE A 46 -14.58 2.54 10.47
C ILE A 46 -15.84 2.53 9.55
N ASN A 47 -16.54 1.41 9.45
CA ASN A 47 -17.64 1.23 8.48
C ASN A 47 -19.03 1.40 9.09
N LYS A 48 -19.37 2.61 9.55
CA LYS A 48 -20.78 2.94 9.87
C LYS A 48 -21.54 3.67 8.77
N SER A 49 -20.91 3.96 7.63
CA SER A 49 -21.61 4.61 6.51
C SER A 49 -21.58 3.75 5.24
N SER A 50 -22.75 3.14 4.98
CA SER A 50 -23.35 2.89 3.67
C SER A 50 -22.55 2.11 2.62
N HIS A 51 -23.15 1.02 2.13
CA HIS A 51 -22.86 0.39 0.84
C HIS A 51 -22.57 1.43 -0.25
N SER A 52 -21.30 1.75 -0.50
CA SER A 52 -20.90 2.50 -1.68
C SER A 52 -20.60 1.50 -2.78
N ASN A 53 -21.47 1.41 -3.78
CA ASN A 53 -21.16 0.70 -5.02
C ASN A 53 -19.83 1.23 -5.56
N ILE A 54 -18.81 0.39 -5.60
CA ILE A 54 -17.49 0.74 -6.13
C ILE A 54 -17.68 1.11 -7.61
N LEU A 55 -17.53 2.39 -7.94
CA LEU A 55 -17.81 2.92 -9.28
C LEU A 55 -16.78 2.47 -10.33
N PHE A 56 -15.56 2.18 -9.89
CA PHE A 56 -14.43 1.77 -10.72
C PHE A 56 -13.59 0.70 -10.02
N ASN A 57 -13.00 -0.21 -10.78
CA ASN A 57 -11.98 -1.11 -10.24
C ASN A 57 -10.65 -0.36 -10.07
N TYR A 58 -10.53 0.39 -8.99
CA TYR A 58 -9.36 1.21 -8.67
C TYR A 58 -8.04 0.41 -8.61
N PRO A 59 -7.99 -0.79 -7.98
CA PRO A 59 -6.77 -1.62 -7.99
C PRO A 59 -6.18 -1.80 -9.38
N ARG A 60 -7.01 -2.11 -10.39
CA ARG A 60 -6.56 -2.38 -11.76
C ARG A 60 -5.85 -1.22 -12.46
N PHE A 61 -6.02 0.00 -11.95
CA PHE A 61 -5.34 1.16 -12.51
C PHE A 61 -3.92 1.32 -12.00
N LEU A 62 -3.52 0.65 -10.92
CA LEU A 62 -2.16 0.72 -10.38
C LEU A 62 -1.13 0.27 -11.43
N LYS A 63 -0.18 1.16 -11.76
CA LYS A 63 0.89 0.94 -12.74
C LYS A 63 2.28 1.09 -12.17
N TYR A 64 2.43 1.84 -11.09
CA TYR A 64 3.68 2.10 -10.42
C TYR A 64 3.55 1.77 -8.93
N LEU A 65 4.58 1.14 -8.38
CA LEU A 65 4.64 0.87 -6.96
C LEU A 65 6.10 0.96 -6.50
N ASN A 66 6.39 1.92 -5.63
CA ASN A 66 7.59 1.91 -4.81
C ASN A 66 7.26 1.28 -3.45
N THR A 67 8.07 0.32 -3.02
CA THR A 67 7.77 -0.47 -1.81
C THR A 67 7.91 0.32 -0.52
N ASP A 68 8.84 1.29 -0.45
CA ASP A 68 9.01 2.14 0.72
C ASP A 68 7.87 3.16 0.81
N GLU A 69 7.58 3.87 -0.28
CA GLU A 69 6.44 4.81 -0.34
C GLU A 69 5.09 4.14 -0.04
N PHE A 70 4.93 2.90 -0.52
CA PHE A 70 3.76 2.08 -0.20
C PHE A 70 3.62 1.84 1.31
N ILE A 71 4.66 1.32 1.96
CA ILE A 71 4.61 1.02 3.39
C ILE A 71 4.49 2.32 4.20
N PHE A 72 5.19 3.38 3.81
CA PHE A 72 5.11 4.70 4.41
C PHE A 72 3.67 5.25 4.39
N SER A 73 3.04 5.22 3.22
CA SER A 73 1.65 5.68 3.06
C SER A 73 0.67 4.90 3.94
N VAL A 74 0.84 3.57 4.02
CA VAL A 74 -0.01 2.71 4.86
C VAL A 74 0.22 2.98 6.34
N ASN A 75 1.47 3.19 6.76
CA ASN A 75 1.79 3.55 8.14
C ASN A 75 1.13 4.87 8.54
N ASN A 76 1.30 5.92 7.72
CA ASN A 76 0.73 7.23 8.00
C ASN A 76 -0.79 7.20 8.04
N TRP A 77 -1.43 6.49 7.10
CA TRP A 77 -2.88 6.27 7.14
C TRP A 77 -3.31 5.57 8.43
N SER A 78 -2.63 4.48 8.80
CA SER A 78 -2.96 3.73 10.01
C SER A 78 -2.84 4.63 11.24
N GLU A 79 -1.76 5.39 11.38
CA GLU A 79 -1.55 6.31 12.49
C GLU A 79 -2.64 7.37 12.58
N LEU A 80 -3.07 7.96 11.46
CA LEU A 80 -4.16 8.93 11.42
C LEU A 80 -5.47 8.34 11.92
N VAL A 81 -5.81 7.12 11.49
CA VAL A 81 -7.03 6.41 11.91
C VAL A 81 -6.97 6.02 13.39
N THR A 82 -5.78 5.65 13.90
CA THR A 82 -5.59 5.09 15.24
C THR A 82 -5.18 6.12 16.30
N SER A 83 -4.90 7.35 15.90
CA SER A 83 -4.60 8.50 16.78
C SER A 83 -5.68 8.77 17.84
N THR A 84 -6.84 8.13 17.72
CA THR A 84 -7.97 8.15 18.66
C THR A 84 -7.93 7.07 19.75
N THR A 85 -6.97 6.14 19.69
CA THR A 85 -6.85 5.00 20.63
C THR A 85 -5.50 5.00 21.35
N ASN A 86 -5.47 4.54 22.61
CA ASN A 86 -4.28 4.51 23.48
C ASN A 86 -3.06 3.88 22.78
N SER A 87 -1.85 4.34 23.12
CA SER A 87 -0.61 3.84 22.52
C SER A 87 -0.47 2.31 22.68
N GLU A 88 -0.57 1.61 21.56
CA GLU A 88 -0.28 0.18 21.41
C GLU A 88 1.25 -0.06 21.52
N ASP A 89 1.66 -1.27 21.90
CA ASP A 89 3.09 -1.61 21.99
C ASP A 89 3.73 -1.79 20.59
N ILE A 90 5.06 -1.80 20.53
CA ILE A 90 5.82 -1.88 19.27
C ILE A 90 5.43 -3.12 18.45
N VAL A 91 5.23 -4.26 19.10
CA VAL A 91 4.94 -5.54 18.43
C VAL A 91 3.54 -5.51 17.81
N THR A 92 2.55 -4.96 18.52
CA THR A 92 1.18 -4.82 18.01
C THR A 92 1.12 -3.83 16.85
N ASN A 93 1.82 -2.69 16.93
CA ASN A 93 1.91 -1.73 15.82
C ASN A 93 2.53 -2.35 14.56
N LEU A 94 3.67 -3.07 14.69
CA LEU A 94 4.31 -3.75 13.56
C LEU A 94 3.40 -4.79 12.92
N LYS A 95 2.73 -5.59 13.75
CA LYS A 95 1.79 -6.61 13.27
C LYS A 95 0.63 -5.98 12.51
N LYS A 96 0.05 -4.91 13.04
CA LYS A 96 -1.06 -4.17 12.44
C LYS A 96 -0.68 -3.57 11.08
N LEU A 97 0.46 -2.88 11.00
CA LEU A 97 1.01 -2.36 9.74
C LEU A 97 1.18 -3.48 8.71
N THR A 98 1.85 -4.56 9.12
CA THR A 98 2.09 -5.72 8.25
C THR A 98 0.80 -6.32 7.74
N ASP A 99 -0.19 -6.51 8.61
CA ASP A 99 -1.49 -7.07 8.25
C ASP A 99 -2.22 -6.21 7.20
N ILE A 100 -2.19 -4.88 7.35
CA ILE A 100 -2.81 -3.96 6.40
C ILE A 100 -2.08 -4.01 5.05
N CYS A 101 -0.75 -3.94 5.06
CA CYS A 101 0.06 -4.02 3.86
C CYS A 101 -0.17 -5.34 3.09
N VAL A 102 -0.17 -6.48 3.80
CA VAL A 102 -0.44 -7.79 3.21
C VAL A 102 -1.85 -7.85 2.61
N SER A 103 -2.85 -7.32 3.30
CA SER A 103 -4.22 -7.25 2.78
C SER A 103 -4.31 -6.42 1.50
N LEU A 104 -3.73 -5.22 1.47
CA LEU A 104 -3.71 -4.38 0.27
C LEU A 104 -3.01 -5.06 -0.91
N PHE A 105 -1.86 -5.68 -0.66
CA PHE A 105 -1.10 -6.33 -1.71
C PHE A 105 -1.84 -7.56 -2.28
N LYS A 106 -2.58 -8.30 -1.44
CA LYS A 106 -3.49 -9.36 -1.90
C LYS A 106 -4.59 -8.81 -2.82
N ILE A 107 -5.16 -7.64 -2.51
CA ILE A 107 -6.14 -6.99 -3.41
C ILE A 107 -5.52 -6.74 -4.79
N PHE A 108 -4.27 -6.29 -4.85
CA PHE A 108 -3.59 -6.06 -6.13
C PHE A 108 -3.38 -7.36 -6.92
N ILE A 109 -3.01 -8.45 -6.24
CA ILE A 109 -2.84 -9.76 -6.87
C ILE A 109 -4.20 -10.29 -7.37
N GLU A 110 -5.23 -10.27 -6.54
CA GLU A 110 -6.57 -10.77 -6.86
C GLU A 110 -7.24 -9.97 -7.99
N ASN A 111 -6.92 -8.68 -8.12
CA ASN A 111 -7.39 -7.84 -9.22
C ASN A 111 -6.52 -7.91 -10.48
N GLU A 112 -5.54 -8.82 -10.51
CA GLU A 112 -4.62 -9.02 -11.65
C GLU A 112 -3.98 -7.70 -12.10
N VAL A 113 -3.45 -6.94 -11.12
CA VAL A 113 -2.81 -5.65 -11.41
C VAL A 113 -1.68 -5.84 -12.43
N ASN A 114 -1.75 -5.06 -13.51
CA ASN A 114 -0.73 -5.03 -14.55
C ASN A 114 0.25 -3.90 -14.24
N LEU A 115 1.13 -4.16 -13.26
CA LEU A 115 2.15 -3.23 -12.79
C LEU A 115 3.23 -3.07 -13.85
N HIS A 116 3.49 -1.83 -14.29
CA HIS A 116 4.53 -1.54 -15.27
C HIS A 116 5.89 -1.29 -14.61
N THR A 117 5.89 -0.68 -13.42
CA THR A 117 7.10 -0.33 -12.68
C THR A 117 6.98 -0.79 -11.24
N LEU A 118 7.95 -1.57 -10.78
CA LEU A 118 8.14 -1.93 -9.38
C LEU A 118 9.50 -1.39 -8.94
N GLU A 119 9.49 -0.56 -7.90
CA GLU A 119 10.70 -0.08 -7.27
C GLU A 119 10.83 -0.71 -5.89
N ILE A 120 11.88 -1.50 -5.72
CA ILE A 120 12.21 -2.10 -4.44
C ILE A 120 13.19 -1.15 -3.76
N GLU A 121 12.69 -0.43 -2.77
CA GLU A 121 13.48 0.50 -1.97
C GLU A 121 13.66 -0.06 -0.56
N ILE A 122 14.91 -0.26 -0.17
CA ILE A 122 15.27 -0.75 1.16
C ILE A 122 15.26 0.45 2.12
N SER A 123 14.19 0.53 2.91
CA SER A 123 14.02 1.54 3.95
C SER A 123 15.15 1.50 4.98
N SER A 124 15.52 2.65 5.55
CA SER A 124 16.31 2.68 6.80
C SER A 124 15.46 2.33 8.04
N ASN A 125 14.13 2.33 7.92
CA ASN A 125 13.22 2.04 9.01
C ASN A 125 13.05 0.52 9.20
N TYR A 126 13.40 0.03 10.40
CA TYR A 126 13.31 -1.40 10.75
C TYR A 126 11.90 -1.99 10.60
N PHE A 127 10.85 -1.22 10.93
CA PHE A 127 9.47 -1.67 10.75
C PHE A 127 9.16 -1.90 9.27
N TYR A 128 9.64 -1.02 8.40
CA TYR A 128 9.35 -1.08 6.97
C TYR A 128 10.13 -2.20 6.31
N GLN A 129 11.40 -2.40 6.69
CA GLN A 129 12.18 -3.55 6.26
C GLN A 129 11.50 -4.87 6.65
N THR A 130 11.02 -4.98 7.89
CA THR A 130 10.35 -6.20 8.38
C THR A 130 9.04 -6.45 7.61
N CYS A 131 8.22 -5.41 7.45
CA CYS A 131 6.97 -5.49 6.68
C CYS A 131 7.25 -5.86 5.22
N PHE A 132 8.24 -5.25 4.58
CA PHE A 132 8.64 -5.55 3.21
C PHE A 132 9.11 -6.99 3.05
N GLY A 133 9.95 -7.50 3.97
CA GLY A 133 10.41 -8.89 3.93
C GLY A 133 9.24 -9.89 3.90
N ILE A 134 8.20 -9.64 4.70
CA ILE A 134 6.99 -10.48 4.71
C ILE A 134 6.23 -10.38 3.38
N ILE A 135 6.03 -9.18 2.84
CA ILE A 135 5.37 -8.99 1.53
C ILE A 135 6.15 -9.70 0.41
N LEU A 136 7.48 -9.58 0.44
CA LEU A 136 8.36 -10.20 -0.54
C LEU A 136 8.22 -11.73 -0.50
N ASP A 137 8.40 -12.33 0.67
CA ASP A 137 8.42 -13.78 0.86
C ASP A 137 7.04 -14.42 0.68
N GLU A 138 5.99 -13.77 1.18
CA GLU A 138 4.64 -14.35 1.17
C GLU A 138 3.88 -14.08 -0.12
N LEU A 139 4.13 -12.95 -0.79
CA LEU A 139 3.29 -12.49 -1.89
C LEU A 139 4.09 -12.35 -3.18
N ILE A 140 5.10 -11.49 -3.24
CA ILE A 140 5.78 -11.18 -4.51
C ILE A 140 6.45 -12.42 -5.08
N LEU A 141 7.27 -13.12 -4.29
CA LEU A 141 8.02 -14.30 -4.74
C LEU A 141 7.13 -15.50 -5.09
N LYS A 142 5.90 -15.55 -4.56
CA LYS A 142 4.95 -16.64 -4.84
C LYS A 142 4.02 -16.36 -6.03
N ASN A 143 3.93 -15.11 -6.51
CA ASN A 143 2.98 -14.71 -7.55
C ASN A 143 3.69 -14.32 -8.85
N THR A 144 4.10 -15.32 -9.63
CA THR A 144 4.83 -15.14 -10.89
C THR A 144 4.11 -14.28 -11.94
N ASN A 145 2.77 -14.28 -11.93
CA ASN A 145 1.96 -13.45 -12.82
C ASN A 145 2.13 -11.95 -12.56
N LEU A 146 2.38 -11.56 -11.30
CA LEU A 146 2.63 -10.16 -10.93
C LEU A 146 3.98 -9.71 -11.50
N ILE A 147 4.98 -10.59 -11.47
CA ILE A 147 6.34 -10.31 -11.96
C ILE A 147 6.38 -10.24 -13.49
N HIS A 148 5.62 -11.10 -14.18
CA HIS A 148 5.66 -11.21 -15.65
C HIS A 148 5.34 -9.89 -16.39
N ASN A 149 4.50 -9.04 -15.79
CA ASN A 149 4.04 -7.81 -16.44
C ASN A 149 4.90 -6.57 -16.13
N ILE A 150 5.86 -6.70 -15.20
CA ILE A 150 6.76 -5.62 -14.79
C ILE A 150 7.72 -5.33 -15.95
N ARG A 151 7.70 -4.09 -16.43
CA ARG A 151 8.62 -3.61 -17.48
C ARG A 151 9.89 -3.04 -16.87
N ASN A 152 9.74 -2.32 -15.76
CA ASN A 152 10.83 -1.67 -15.05
C ASN A 152 10.88 -2.23 -13.63
N LEU A 153 11.99 -2.89 -13.29
CA LEU A 153 12.29 -3.33 -11.92
C LEU A 153 13.54 -2.59 -11.46
N ASN A 154 13.38 -1.65 -10.53
CA ASN A 154 14.48 -0.89 -9.96
C ASN A 154 14.74 -1.32 -8.52
N LEU A 155 16.01 -1.32 -8.11
CA LEU A 155 16.42 -1.62 -6.74
C LEU A 155 17.17 -0.41 -6.20
N TYR A 156 16.69 0.15 -5.10
CA TYR A 156 17.29 1.26 -4.39
C TYR A 156 17.72 0.80 -3.00
N ASN A 157 18.94 1.15 -2.63
CA ASN A 157 19.44 0.97 -1.28
C ASN A 157 19.77 2.33 -0.70
N VAL A 158 18.98 2.79 0.26
CA VAL A 158 19.23 4.04 0.99
C VAL A 158 20.28 3.78 2.06
N ASN A 159 21.50 3.45 1.63
CA ASN A 159 22.67 3.45 2.51
C ASN A 159 23.14 4.91 2.71
N ASN A 160 22.40 5.69 3.50
CA ASN A 160 22.89 6.98 3.99
C ASN A 160 23.92 6.76 5.11
N TYR A 161 25.16 6.45 4.72
CA TYR A 161 26.33 6.72 5.55
C TYR A 161 27.44 7.31 4.67
N GLU A 162 27.26 8.55 4.20
CA GLU A 162 28.41 9.41 3.96
C GLU A 162 28.99 9.76 5.34
N TYR A 163 29.96 8.96 5.80
CA TYR A 163 30.89 9.43 6.82
C TYR A 163 31.65 10.61 6.20
N ILE A 164 31.27 11.83 6.58
CA ILE A 164 32.16 12.97 6.45
C ILE A 164 33.36 12.65 7.35
N ALA A 165 34.42 12.13 6.73
CA ALA A 165 35.73 12.09 7.36
C ALA A 165 36.15 13.55 7.57
N ASN A 166 35.96 14.05 8.79
CA ASN A 166 36.64 15.25 9.23
C ASN A 166 38.07 14.86 9.59
N ASP A 167 39.01 15.43 8.84
CA ASP A 167 40.47 15.37 9.05
C ASP A 167 40.89 15.80 10.47
#